data_AF-A0A2V7WDR1-F1
#
_entry.id   AF-A0A2V7WDR1-F1
#
_cell.length_a   1.000
_cell.length_b   1.000
_cell.length_c   1.000
_cell.angle_alpha   90.00
_cell.angle_beta   90.00
_cell.angle_gamma   90.00
#
_symmetry.space_group_name_H-M   'P 1'
#
loop_
_entity.id
_entity.type
_entity.pdbx_description
1 polymer ?
#
loop_
_entity_poly.entity_id
_entity_poly.type
_entity_poly.pdbx_seq_one_letter_code
_entity_poly.pdbx_strand_id
1 'polypeptide(L)'
;MSPPASARLTLLDQASRDFYRRSMDLMNQARLPFLVGGAYAFARYTGIERHTKDFDVFIRREDFDRAANLFSKAGYETELTFPHWLGKAFKAEDFVDLIFSAGNGVAVVDELWFEHAVPGRVVDMDVQLIPAEEMIWSKGLIMERERYDGAVVAHIIHAVGENLDWRRLLSRYGQYWRALYAHLILFGFIYPFHRSKIPAWLMEELAARLAKEDGRDAAEKICFGTIISRQQYLFDVDHWGYKDARLKPTGNMSAEDIAHWTAGIAQDGSK
;
A
#
# COMPACT_ATOMS: atom_id res chain seq x y z
N MET A 1 6.11 -38.47 18.63
CA MET A 1 4.99 -37.77 17.99
C MET A 1 5.54 -37.07 16.76
N SER A 2 5.13 -37.49 15.58
CA SER A 2 5.49 -36.82 14.32
C SER A 2 4.92 -35.41 14.31
N PRO A 3 5.63 -34.40 13.77
CA PRO A 3 5.07 -33.07 13.63
C PRO A 3 3.86 -33.14 12.69
N PRO A 4 2.82 -32.34 12.92
CA PRO A 4 1.65 -32.31 12.06
C PRO A 4 2.07 -31.87 10.65
N ALA A 5 1.40 -32.44 9.65
CA ALA A 5 1.63 -32.15 8.25
C ALA A 5 1.57 -30.63 8.02
N SER A 6 2.74 -30.04 7.80
CA SER A 6 2.88 -28.72 7.19
C SER A 6 1.95 -28.67 5.99
N ALA A 7 1.05 -27.70 5.96
CA ALA A 7 0.45 -27.26 4.70
C ALA A 7 1.60 -27.14 3.70
N ARG A 8 1.52 -27.88 2.59
CA ARG A 8 2.54 -27.83 1.54
C ARG A 8 2.56 -26.39 1.02
N LEU A 9 3.54 -25.64 1.48
CA LEU A 9 3.94 -24.34 0.98
C LEU A 9 4.24 -24.50 -0.51
N THR A 10 3.35 -24.03 -1.38
CA THR A 10 3.68 -23.92 -2.81
C THR A 10 4.66 -22.76 -2.96
N LEU A 11 5.95 -23.11 -2.92
CA LEU A 11 7.03 -22.24 -3.40
C LEU A 11 6.65 -21.67 -4.77
N LEU A 12 6.98 -20.40 -4.98
CA LEU A 12 6.89 -19.76 -6.29
C LEU A 12 7.63 -20.66 -7.31
N ASP A 13 6.94 -21.07 -8.37
CA ASP A 13 7.54 -21.97 -9.35
C ASP A 13 8.67 -21.26 -10.12
N GLN A 14 9.51 -22.06 -10.77
CA GLN A 14 10.68 -21.53 -11.46
C GLN A 14 10.31 -20.56 -12.60
N ALA A 15 9.17 -20.78 -13.27
CA ALA A 15 8.73 -19.93 -14.37
C ALA A 15 8.33 -18.54 -13.86
N SER A 16 7.54 -18.45 -12.78
CA SER A 16 7.19 -17.16 -12.16
C SER A 16 8.44 -16.44 -11.62
N ARG A 17 9.41 -17.17 -11.04
CA ARG A 17 10.69 -16.58 -10.59
C ARG A 17 11.45 -15.96 -11.76
N ASP A 18 11.56 -16.68 -12.87
CA ASP A 18 12.29 -16.21 -14.05
C ASP A 18 11.56 -15.06 -14.74
N PHE A 19 10.23 -15.05 -14.71
CA PHE A 19 9.41 -13.93 -15.15
C PHE A 19 9.69 -12.67 -14.31
N TYR A 20 9.64 -12.74 -12.98
CA TYR A 20 9.93 -11.57 -12.12
C TYR A 20 11.37 -11.07 -12.29
N ARG A 21 12.34 -11.99 -12.36
CA ARG A 21 13.74 -11.62 -12.63
C ARG A 21 13.89 -10.90 -13.96
N ARG A 22 13.28 -11.44 -15.02
CA ARG A 22 13.32 -10.83 -16.34
C ARG A 22 12.69 -9.45 -16.35
N SER A 23 11.57 -9.27 -15.64
CA SER A 23 10.89 -7.97 -15.53
C SER A 23 11.78 -6.93 -14.85
N MET A 24 12.42 -7.28 -13.73
CA MET A 24 13.36 -6.38 -13.06
C MET A 24 14.62 -6.11 -13.90
N ASP A 25 15.17 -7.11 -14.59
CA ASP A 25 16.30 -6.94 -15.49
C ASP A 25 16.00 -5.95 -16.62
N LEU A 26 14.81 -6.01 -17.21
CA LEU A 26 14.38 -5.06 -18.24
C LEU A 26 14.39 -3.64 -17.69
N MET A 27 13.79 -3.41 -16.51
CA MET A 27 13.73 -2.09 -15.87
C MET A 27 15.13 -1.57 -15.53
N ASN A 28 16.01 -2.43 -14.99
CA ASN A 28 17.41 -2.11 -14.70
C ASN A 28 18.20 -1.72 -15.97
N GLN A 29 18.11 -2.52 -17.04
CA GLN A 29 18.79 -2.24 -18.32
C GLN A 29 18.32 -0.93 -18.93
N ALA A 30 17.03 -0.62 -18.80
CA ALA A 30 16.45 0.63 -19.28
C ALA A 30 16.71 1.82 -18.35
N ARG A 31 17.36 1.61 -17.18
CA ARG A 31 17.55 2.61 -16.11
C ARG A 31 16.22 3.25 -15.68
N LEU A 32 15.17 2.44 -15.59
CA LEU A 32 13.87 2.88 -15.08
C LEU A 32 13.86 2.68 -13.57
N PRO A 33 13.77 3.73 -12.74
CA PRO A 33 13.77 3.57 -11.30
C PRO A 33 12.51 2.83 -10.83
N PHE A 34 12.69 1.81 -10.00
CA PHE A 34 11.59 1.10 -9.35
C PHE A 34 11.99 0.62 -7.96
N LEU A 35 10.98 0.36 -7.13
CA LEU A 35 11.13 -0.27 -5.84
C LEU A 35 10.29 -1.54 -5.80
N VAL A 36 10.72 -2.55 -5.06
CA VAL A 36 9.91 -3.75 -4.82
C VAL A 36 9.16 -3.60 -3.50
N GLY A 37 7.85 -3.88 -3.52
CA GLY A 37 7.00 -3.77 -2.34
C GLY A 37 6.24 -5.06 -2.02
N GLY A 38 5.00 -4.89 -1.57
CA GLY A 38 4.09 -6.02 -1.38
C GLY A 38 4.57 -7.05 -0.36
N ALA A 39 4.23 -8.31 -0.63
CA ALA A 39 4.60 -9.44 0.23
C ALA A 39 6.12 -9.63 0.37
N TYR A 40 6.91 -9.26 -0.64
CA TYR A 40 8.36 -9.41 -0.62
C TYR A 40 9.04 -8.43 0.34
N ALA A 41 8.67 -7.15 0.27
CA ALA A 41 9.16 -6.17 1.25
C ALA A 41 8.66 -6.51 2.67
N PHE A 42 7.40 -6.92 2.80
CA PHE A 42 6.83 -7.36 4.08
C PHE A 42 7.63 -8.50 4.72
N ALA A 43 7.90 -9.56 3.94
CA ALA A 43 8.66 -10.72 4.40
C ALA A 43 10.09 -10.31 4.80
N ARG A 44 10.71 -9.38 4.07
CA ARG A 44 12.05 -8.89 4.41
C ARG A 44 12.10 -8.18 5.76
N TYR A 45 11.08 -7.37 6.07
CA TYR A 45 11.01 -6.63 7.33
C TYR A 45 10.60 -7.52 8.51
N THR A 46 9.66 -8.42 8.30
CA THR A 46 8.99 -9.14 9.40
C THR A 46 9.43 -10.60 9.58
N GLY A 47 10.06 -11.19 8.55
CA GLY A 47 10.29 -12.63 8.46
C GLY A 47 9.02 -13.45 8.19
N ILE A 48 7.86 -12.81 8.01
CA ILE A 48 6.58 -13.49 7.73
C ILE A 48 6.42 -13.61 6.22
N GLU A 49 6.57 -14.83 5.71
CA GLU A 49 6.36 -15.11 4.30
C GLU A 49 4.87 -15.26 3.98
N ARG A 50 4.44 -14.60 2.90
CA ARG A 50 3.13 -14.79 2.28
C ARG A 50 3.36 -15.12 0.82
N HIS A 51 2.91 -16.28 0.37
CA HIS A 51 2.94 -16.61 -1.04
C HIS A 51 1.88 -15.79 -1.76
N THR A 52 2.31 -15.05 -2.77
CA THR A 52 1.44 -14.33 -3.69
C THR A 52 2.00 -14.44 -5.10
N LYS A 53 1.10 -14.45 -6.09
CA LYS A 53 1.44 -14.26 -7.51
C LYS A 53 1.55 -12.77 -7.88
N ASP A 54 1.20 -11.88 -6.97
CA ASP A 54 1.29 -10.44 -7.15
C ASP A 54 2.74 -10.00 -6.95
N PHE A 55 3.39 -9.54 -8.02
CA PHE A 55 4.70 -8.91 -7.94
C PHE A 55 4.56 -7.41 -8.02
N ASP A 56 4.56 -6.77 -6.85
CA ASP A 56 4.37 -5.33 -6.70
C ASP A 56 5.68 -4.56 -6.92
N VAL A 57 5.74 -3.77 -8.00
CA VAL A 57 6.80 -2.76 -8.18
C VAL A 57 6.21 -1.35 -8.15
N PHE A 58 6.94 -0.46 -7.48
CA PHE A 58 6.54 0.93 -7.27
C PHE A 58 7.36 1.83 -8.19
N ILE A 59 6.69 2.63 -9.00
CA ILE A 59 7.27 3.57 -9.97
C ILE A 59 6.59 4.94 -9.82
N ARG A 60 7.20 5.99 -10.36
CA ARG A 60 6.51 7.28 -10.49
C ARG A 60 5.43 7.19 -11.55
N ARG A 61 4.38 8.01 -11.44
CA ARG A 61 3.32 8.05 -12.45
C ARG A 61 3.87 8.44 -13.82
N GLU A 62 4.80 9.40 -13.89
CA GLU A 62 5.40 9.83 -15.17
C GLU A 62 6.23 8.74 -15.86
N ASP A 63 6.71 7.74 -15.12
CA ASP A 63 7.50 6.64 -15.66
C ASP A 63 6.61 5.53 -16.27
N PHE A 64 5.28 5.55 -16.06
CA PHE A 64 4.40 4.47 -16.51
C PHE A 64 4.44 4.26 -18.02
N ASP A 65 4.31 5.30 -18.84
CA ASP A 65 4.27 5.15 -20.30
C ASP A 65 5.61 4.59 -20.82
N ARG A 66 6.72 4.98 -20.19
CA ARG A 66 8.05 4.45 -20.49
C ARG A 66 8.17 2.97 -20.07
N ALA A 67 7.66 2.61 -18.89
CA ALA A 67 7.63 1.23 -18.41
C ALA A 67 6.76 0.35 -19.32
N ALA A 68 5.54 0.77 -19.64
CA ALA A 68 4.63 0.07 -20.53
C ALA A 68 5.29 -0.18 -21.90
N ASN A 69 5.84 0.86 -22.53
CA ASN A 69 6.56 0.71 -23.81
C ASN A 69 7.75 -0.25 -23.74
N LEU A 70 8.50 -0.24 -22.63
CA LEU A 70 9.61 -1.17 -22.40
C LEU A 70 9.11 -2.62 -22.34
N PHE A 71 8.07 -2.87 -21.54
CA PHE A 71 7.47 -4.19 -21.41
C PHE A 71 6.84 -4.68 -22.73
N SER A 72 6.10 -3.83 -23.45
CA SER A 72 5.53 -4.17 -24.75
C SER A 72 6.60 -4.58 -25.77
N LYS A 73 7.73 -3.85 -25.84
CA LYS A 73 8.86 -4.21 -26.72
C LYS A 73 9.52 -5.54 -26.35
N ALA A 74 9.40 -5.96 -25.09
CA ALA A 74 9.86 -7.25 -24.60
C ALA A 74 8.82 -8.39 -24.75
N GLY A 75 7.69 -8.10 -25.40
CA GLY A 75 6.61 -9.06 -25.67
C GLY A 75 5.67 -9.30 -24.48
N TYR A 76 5.53 -8.31 -23.59
CA TYR A 76 4.53 -8.33 -22.53
C TYR A 76 3.28 -7.57 -23.00
N GLU A 77 2.11 -8.00 -22.55
CA GLU A 77 0.89 -7.19 -22.66
C GLU A 77 0.88 -6.19 -21.51
N THR A 78 0.53 -4.93 -21.77
CA THR A 78 0.53 -3.87 -20.75
C THR A 78 -0.81 -3.18 -20.70
N GLU A 79 -1.30 -2.93 -19.50
CA GLU A 79 -2.61 -2.32 -19.27
C GLU A 79 -2.49 -1.22 -18.22
N LEU A 80 -3.10 -0.06 -18.46
CA LEU A 80 -3.31 0.94 -17.43
C LEU A 80 -4.65 0.67 -16.74
N THR A 81 -4.66 -0.29 -15.82
CA THR A 81 -5.89 -0.81 -15.19
C THR A 81 -6.67 0.26 -14.44
N PHE A 82 -5.98 1.10 -13.67
CA PHE A 82 -6.57 2.25 -12.96
C PHE A 82 -5.66 3.48 -13.13
N PRO A 83 -6.07 4.48 -13.94
CA PRO A 83 -5.22 5.62 -14.32
C PRO A 83 -4.58 6.39 -13.17
N HIS A 84 -5.22 6.37 -11.99
CA HIS A 84 -4.78 7.08 -10.79
C HIS A 84 -3.80 6.30 -9.90
N TRP A 85 -3.64 4.98 -10.04
CA TRP A 85 -2.72 4.24 -9.16
C TRP A 85 -2.03 2.98 -9.70
N LEU A 86 -2.58 2.31 -10.72
CA LEU A 86 -2.13 0.98 -11.12
C LEU A 86 -2.13 0.78 -12.64
N GLY A 87 -1.02 0.28 -13.15
CA GLY A 87 -1.03 -0.52 -14.37
C GLY A 87 -0.40 -1.88 -14.16
N LYS A 88 -0.46 -2.73 -15.17
CA LYS A 88 -0.02 -4.12 -15.14
C LYS A 88 0.78 -4.47 -16.39
N ALA A 89 1.77 -5.34 -16.23
CA ALA A 89 2.48 -5.96 -17.34
C ALA A 89 2.39 -7.48 -17.22
N PHE A 90 1.82 -8.13 -18.23
CA PHE A 90 1.48 -9.55 -18.25
C PHE A 90 2.36 -10.32 -19.23
N LYS A 91 2.65 -11.57 -18.90
CA LYS A 91 3.16 -12.56 -19.86
C LYS A 91 2.71 -13.96 -19.44
N ALA A 92 1.97 -14.62 -20.33
CA ALA A 92 1.27 -15.86 -20.00
C ALA A 92 0.37 -15.68 -18.76
N GLU A 93 0.56 -16.49 -17.71
CA GLU A 93 -0.26 -16.43 -16.49
C GLU A 93 0.31 -15.50 -15.40
N ASP A 94 1.52 -14.96 -15.60
CA ASP A 94 2.20 -14.12 -14.63
C ASP A 94 2.06 -12.63 -14.98
N PHE A 95 2.09 -11.78 -13.93
CA PHE A 95 2.04 -10.34 -14.08
C PHE A 95 2.89 -9.60 -13.05
N VAL A 96 3.23 -8.36 -13.39
CA VAL A 96 3.84 -7.37 -12.49
C VAL A 96 2.89 -6.20 -12.34
N ASP A 97 2.62 -5.80 -11.10
CA ASP A 97 1.86 -4.60 -10.79
C ASP A 97 2.79 -3.38 -10.80
N LEU A 98 2.51 -2.44 -11.69
CA LEU A 98 3.20 -1.15 -11.83
C LEU A 98 2.42 -0.11 -11.02
N ILE A 99 2.75 0.00 -9.74
CA ILE A 99 2.04 0.82 -8.76
C ILE A 99 2.67 2.20 -8.68
N PHE A 100 1.86 3.26 -8.79
CA PHE A 100 2.33 4.65 -8.67
C PHE A 100 1.50 5.47 -7.66
N SER A 101 0.48 4.87 -7.05
CA SER A 101 -0.21 5.39 -5.87
C SER A 101 -0.90 4.26 -5.11
N ALA A 102 -1.51 4.53 -3.95
CA ALA A 102 -2.50 3.63 -3.37
C ALA A 102 -3.85 3.78 -4.09
N GLY A 103 -4.70 2.73 -4.04
CA GLY A 103 -6.00 2.72 -4.72
C GLY A 103 -6.94 3.86 -4.32
N ASN A 104 -6.84 4.35 -3.09
CA ASN A 104 -7.58 5.51 -2.59
C ASN A 104 -6.99 6.88 -3.03
N GLY A 105 -5.92 6.86 -3.82
CA GLY A 105 -5.23 8.04 -4.33
C GLY A 105 -4.31 8.76 -3.35
N VAL A 106 -4.20 8.30 -2.09
CA VAL A 106 -3.47 9.05 -1.04
C VAL A 106 -1.96 8.82 -1.12
N ALA A 107 -1.52 7.56 -1.10
CA ALA A 107 -0.10 7.22 -1.00
C ALA A 107 0.58 7.22 -2.37
N VAL A 108 0.71 8.43 -2.96
CA VAL A 108 1.40 8.65 -4.24
C VAL A 108 2.88 8.29 -4.11
N VAL A 109 3.43 7.62 -5.12
CA VAL A 109 4.85 7.29 -5.19
C VAL A 109 5.62 8.53 -5.65
N ASP A 110 6.36 9.12 -4.71
CA ASP A 110 7.17 10.33 -4.89
C ASP A 110 8.66 10.09 -4.59
N GLU A 111 9.49 11.13 -4.69
CA GLU A 111 10.94 11.04 -4.47
C GLU A 111 11.33 10.47 -3.12
N LEU A 112 10.57 10.74 -2.07
CA LEU A 112 10.88 10.27 -0.72
C LEU A 112 10.79 8.74 -0.61
N TRP A 113 10.01 8.06 -1.46
CA TRP A 113 10.05 6.59 -1.55
C TRP A 113 11.41 6.10 -2.02
N PHE A 114 12.01 6.78 -2.99
CA PHE A 114 13.30 6.40 -3.58
C PHE A 114 14.48 6.86 -2.72
N GLU A 115 14.40 8.05 -2.12
CA GLU A 115 15.42 8.58 -1.20
C GLU A 115 15.65 7.66 0.00
N HIS A 116 14.57 7.10 0.54
CA HIS A 116 14.60 6.24 1.72
C HIS A 116 14.54 4.75 1.38
N ALA A 117 14.74 4.38 0.12
CA ALA A 117 14.67 3.00 -0.31
C ALA A 117 15.67 2.12 0.44
N VAL A 118 15.26 0.89 0.74
CA VAL A 118 16.04 -0.03 1.55
C VAL A 118 16.65 -1.11 0.67
N PRO A 119 17.98 -1.33 0.69
CA PRO A 119 18.59 -2.41 -0.07
C PRO A 119 18.08 -3.77 0.42
N GLY A 120 17.71 -4.63 -0.51
CA GLY A 120 17.18 -5.96 -0.24
C GLY A 120 17.53 -6.95 -1.33
N ARG A 121 17.09 -8.19 -1.14
CA ARG A 121 17.24 -9.27 -2.12
C ARG A 121 15.90 -9.95 -2.33
N VAL A 122 15.41 -9.98 -3.57
CA VAL A 122 14.13 -10.58 -3.96
C VAL A 122 14.36 -11.44 -5.18
N VAL A 123 13.86 -12.68 -5.15
CA VAL A 123 14.09 -13.71 -6.18
C VAL A 123 15.56 -13.79 -6.65
N ASP A 124 16.51 -13.73 -5.70
CA ASP A 124 17.96 -13.75 -5.92
C ASP A 124 18.56 -12.55 -6.65
N MET A 125 17.80 -11.47 -6.80
CA MET A 125 18.28 -10.20 -7.34
C MET A 125 18.43 -9.16 -6.23
N ASP A 126 19.50 -8.38 -6.29
CA ASP A 126 19.68 -7.22 -5.42
C ASP A 126 18.75 -6.10 -5.92
N VAL A 127 17.92 -5.58 -5.03
CA VAL A 127 16.86 -4.62 -5.35
C VAL A 127 16.78 -3.52 -4.30
N GLN A 128 16.04 -2.47 -4.61
CA GLN A 128 15.61 -1.47 -3.64
C GLN A 128 14.16 -1.77 -3.23
N LEU A 129 13.90 -1.82 -1.93
CA LEU A 129 12.58 -2.07 -1.37
C LEU A 129 11.90 -0.74 -1.01
N ILE A 130 10.57 -0.73 -1.02
CA ILE A 130 9.82 0.39 -0.44
C ILE A 130 10.18 0.55 1.05
N PRO A 131 10.32 1.78 1.57
CA PRO A 131 10.61 1.97 2.98
C PRO A 131 9.44 1.53 3.86
N ALA A 132 9.74 1.16 5.12
CA ALA A 132 8.75 0.61 6.04
C ALA A 132 7.66 1.64 6.40
N GLU A 133 8.00 2.92 6.46
CA GLU A 133 7.06 4.02 6.72
C GLU A 133 6.03 4.16 5.59
N GLU A 134 6.49 4.15 4.34
CA GLU A 134 5.66 4.19 3.14
C GLU A 134 4.77 2.93 3.03
N MET A 135 5.29 1.77 3.47
CA MET A 135 4.48 0.56 3.59
C MET A 135 3.38 0.70 4.65
N ILE A 136 3.69 1.22 5.84
CA ILE A 136 2.68 1.49 6.88
C ILE A 136 1.66 2.49 6.37
N TRP A 137 2.09 3.57 5.72
CA TRP A 137 1.21 4.62 5.23
C TRP A 137 0.23 4.13 4.15
N SER A 138 0.75 3.46 3.12
CA SER A 138 -0.06 2.95 2.02
C SER A 138 -1.02 1.83 2.46
N LYS A 139 -0.60 0.95 3.39
CA LYS A 139 -1.43 -0.17 3.87
C LYS A 139 -2.36 0.22 5.02
N GLY A 140 -1.97 1.20 5.83
CA GLY A 140 -2.77 1.63 6.98
C GLY A 140 -4.02 2.43 6.62
N LEU A 141 -4.20 2.77 5.35
CA LEU A 141 -5.46 3.31 4.83
C LEU A 141 -6.29 2.26 4.07
N ILE A 142 -5.98 0.97 4.20
CA ILE A 142 -6.80 -0.12 3.66
C ILE A 142 -7.54 -0.80 4.82
N MET A 143 -8.80 -0.40 5.02
CA MET A 143 -9.66 -0.86 6.11
C MET A 143 -11.05 -1.29 5.60
N GLU A 144 -11.05 -2.12 4.56
CA GLU A 144 -12.26 -2.68 3.97
C GLU A 144 -12.77 -3.90 4.75
N ARG A 145 -14.04 -4.24 4.58
CA ARG A 145 -14.65 -5.44 5.19
C ARG A 145 -14.00 -6.72 4.64
N GLU A 146 -13.77 -6.76 3.34
CA GLU A 146 -13.15 -7.86 2.59
C GLU A 146 -11.62 -7.83 2.65
N ARG A 147 -11.03 -6.67 2.93
CA ARG A 147 -9.59 -6.48 2.97
C ARG A 147 -9.17 -5.46 4.03
N TYR A 148 -8.63 -5.96 5.13
CA TYR A 148 -8.09 -5.14 6.21
C TYR A 148 -6.59 -5.38 6.37
N ASP A 149 -5.78 -4.35 6.08
CA ASP A 149 -4.31 -4.46 6.15
C ASP A 149 -3.73 -4.00 7.51
N GLY A 150 -4.54 -3.77 8.55
CA GLY A 150 -4.04 -3.34 9.86
C GLY A 150 -3.08 -4.34 10.54
N ALA A 151 -3.20 -5.64 10.25
CA ALA A 151 -2.22 -6.62 10.70
C ALA A 151 -0.84 -6.42 10.02
N VAL A 152 -0.80 -5.94 8.78
CA VAL A 152 0.46 -5.59 8.10
C VAL A 152 1.13 -4.44 8.84
N VAL A 153 0.37 -3.38 9.16
CA VAL A 153 0.86 -2.23 9.94
C VAL A 153 1.42 -2.69 11.29
N ALA A 154 0.65 -3.49 12.04
CA ALA A 154 1.04 -3.95 13.36
C ALA A 154 2.33 -4.80 13.32
N HIS A 155 2.46 -5.71 12.35
CA HIS A 155 3.66 -6.54 12.20
C HIS A 155 4.90 -5.73 11.79
N ILE A 156 4.76 -4.70 10.94
CA ILE A 156 5.88 -3.81 10.59
C ILE A 156 6.34 -3.02 11.82
N ILE A 157 5.41 -2.40 12.57
CA ILE A 157 5.76 -1.69 13.81
C ILE A 157 6.43 -2.65 14.80
N HIS A 158 5.92 -3.88 14.93
CA HIS A 158 6.52 -4.89 15.80
C HIS A 158 7.96 -5.20 15.39
N ALA A 159 8.20 -5.39 14.11
CA ALA A 159 9.51 -5.80 13.60
C ALA A 159 10.54 -4.66 13.62
N VAL A 160 10.16 -3.45 13.21
CA VAL A 160 11.13 -2.36 12.94
C VAL A 160 10.78 -1.03 13.60
N GLY A 161 9.81 -0.97 14.52
CA GLY A 161 9.30 0.27 15.11
C GLY A 161 10.36 1.19 15.75
N GLU A 162 11.43 0.63 16.32
CA GLU A 162 12.53 1.40 16.91
C GLU A 162 13.39 2.14 15.87
N ASN A 163 13.36 1.68 14.61
CA ASN A 163 14.14 2.22 13.51
C ASN A 163 13.31 3.10 12.55
N LEU A 164 12.00 3.22 12.78
CA LEU A 164 11.13 4.04 11.94
C LEU A 164 11.41 5.53 12.16
N ASP A 165 11.40 6.30 11.08
CA ASP A 165 11.23 7.74 11.14
C ASP A 165 9.76 8.09 11.40
N TRP A 166 9.41 8.13 12.68
CA TRP A 166 8.06 8.47 13.15
C TRP A 166 7.61 9.88 12.77
N ARG A 167 8.53 10.82 12.56
CA ARG A 167 8.17 12.18 12.11
C ARG A 167 7.79 12.17 10.64
N ARG A 168 8.57 11.48 9.80
CA ARG A 168 8.20 11.27 8.38
C ARG A 168 6.87 10.54 8.28
N LEU A 169 6.67 9.46 9.03
CA LEU A 169 5.42 8.70 9.02
C LEU A 169 4.22 9.56 9.42
N LEU A 170 4.33 10.33 10.52
CA LEU A 170 3.26 11.25 10.93
C LEU A 170 2.99 12.31 9.85
N SER A 171 4.04 12.84 9.22
CA SER A 171 3.89 13.80 8.11
C SER A 171 3.23 13.19 6.87
N ARG A 172 3.55 11.93 6.54
CA ARG A 172 2.92 11.19 5.42
C ARG A 172 1.41 11.06 5.62
N TYR A 173 0.99 10.75 6.85
CA TYR A 173 -0.44 10.69 7.16
C TYR A 173 -1.12 12.05 7.10
N GLY A 174 -0.44 13.14 7.49
CA GLY A 174 -0.97 14.50 7.35
C GLY A 174 -2.36 14.67 7.97
N GLN A 175 -3.35 15.05 7.16
CA GLN A 175 -4.76 15.17 7.59
C GLN A 175 -5.37 13.84 8.06
N TYR A 176 -4.85 12.70 7.60
CA TYR A 176 -5.33 11.36 7.94
C TYR A 176 -4.71 10.81 9.25
N TRP A 177 -4.07 11.65 10.06
CA TRP A 177 -3.40 11.25 11.30
C TRP A 177 -4.27 10.42 12.26
N ARG A 178 -5.59 10.57 12.21
CA ARG A 178 -6.53 9.75 12.99
C ARG A 178 -6.45 8.26 12.65
N ALA A 179 -6.26 7.93 11.38
CA ALA A 179 -6.09 6.54 10.95
C ALA A 179 -4.79 5.96 11.49
N LEU A 180 -3.69 6.73 11.44
CA LEU A 180 -2.43 6.35 12.10
C LEU A 180 -2.66 6.13 13.60
N TYR A 181 -3.29 7.09 14.28
CA TYR A 181 -3.52 7.00 15.72
C TYR A 181 -4.35 5.75 16.11
N ALA A 182 -5.37 5.41 15.32
CA ALA A 182 -6.14 4.19 15.51
C ALA A 182 -5.27 2.93 15.43
N HIS A 183 -4.36 2.85 14.46
CA HIS A 183 -3.40 1.73 14.36
C HIS A 183 -2.43 1.69 15.55
N LEU A 184 -1.97 2.84 16.06
CA LEU A 184 -1.08 2.89 17.22
C LEU A 184 -1.78 2.43 18.51
N ILE A 185 -3.02 2.84 18.72
CA ILE A 185 -3.86 2.37 19.83
C ILE A 185 -4.07 0.85 19.71
N LEU A 186 -4.44 0.38 18.52
CA LEU A 186 -4.66 -1.04 18.26
C LEU A 186 -3.37 -1.86 18.45
N PHE A 187 -2.22 -1.34 18.02
CA PHE A 187 -0.92 -1.97 18.27
C PHE A 187 -0.66 -2.16 19.77
N GLY A 188 -0.92 -1.14 20.58
CA GLY A 188 -0.75 -1.23 22.04
C GLY A 188 -1.71 -2.22 22.73
N PHE A 189 -2.85 -2.53 22.09
CA PHE A 189 -3.76 -3.60 22.48
C PHE A 189 -3.24 -4.98 22.02
N ILE A 190 -2.79 -5.10 20.77
CA ILE A 190 -2.28 -6.37 20.19
C ILE A 190 -0.98 -6.82 20.89
N TYR A 191 -0.05 -5.89 21.11
CA TYR A 191 1.29 -6.17 21.67
C TYR A 191 1.55 -5.34 22.94
N PRO A 192 0.87 -5.62 24.07
CA PRO A 192 1.03 -4.83 25.29
C PRO A 192 2.46 -4.85 25.83
N PHE A 193 3.21 -5.93 25.60
CA PHE A 193 4.62 -6.06 25.98
C PHE A 193 5.57 -5.18 25.14
N HIS A 194 5.19 -4.83 23.90
CA HIS A 194 6.03 -4.08 22.96
C HIS A 194 5.57 -2.64 22.71
N ARG A 195 4.73 -2.07 23.60
CA ARG A 195 4.24 -0.68 23.48
C ARG A 195 5.36 0.36 23.31
N SER A 196 6.53 0.11 23.90
CA SER A 196 7.70 1.00 23.82
C SER A 196 8.28 1.13 22.41
N LYS A 197 7.88 0.27 21.46
CA LYS A 197 8.26 0.43 20.04
C LYS A 197 7.63 1.67 19.41
N ILE A 198 6.56 2.20 19.99
CA ILE A 198 5.98 3.48 19.61
C ILE A 198 6.52 4.56 20.57
N PRO A 199 7.10 5.66 20.07
CA PRO A 199 7.60 6.73 20.93
C PRO A 199 6.49 7.39 21.75
N ALA A 200 6.75 7.65 23.03
CA ALA A 200 5.79 8.29 23.94
C ALA A 200 5.31 9.65 23.40
N TRP A 201 6.24 10.47 22.88
CA TRP A 201 5.93 11.79 22.32
C TRP A 201 4.87 11.73 21.20
N LEU A 202 4.85 10.65 20.42
CA LEU A 202 3.91 10.51 19.31
C LEU A 202 2.49 10.25 19.82
N MET A 203 2.36 9.37 20.82
CA MET A 203 1.07 9.10 21.48
C MET A 203 0.55 10.36 22.18
N GLU A 204 1.43 11.08 22.88
CA GLU A 204 1.10 12.34 23.56
C GLU A 204 0.63 13.42 22.57
N GLU A 205 1.35 13.62 21.46
CA GLU A 205 1.02 14.57 20.41
C GLU A 205 -0.37 14.26 19.78
N LEU A 206 -0.62 13.00 19.42
CA LEU A 206 -1.88 12.60 18.78
C LEU A 206 -3.08 12.66 19.75
N ALA A 207 -2.86 12.29 21.02
CA ALA A 207 -3.87 12.47 22.07
C ALA A 207 -4.17 13.96 22.30
N ALA A 208 -3.14 14.80 22.34
CA ALA A 208 -3.30 16.25 22.51
C ALA A 208 -4.00 16.91 21.31
N ARG A 209 -3.76 16.44 20.08
CA ARG A 209 -4.52 16.90 18.89
C ARG A 209 -6.00 16.61 19.04
N LEU A 210 -6.36 15.38 19.43
CA LEU A 210 -7.75 14.98 19.63
C LEU A 210 -8.41 15.80 20.77
N ALA A 211 -7.69 16.00 21.88
CA ALA A 211 -8.21 16.75 23.03
C ALA A 211 -8.45 18.25 22.77
N LYS A 212 -7.80 18.82 21.75
CA LYS A 212 -7.99 20.22 21.33
C LYS A 212 -9.23 20.44 20.46
N GLU A 213 -9.84 19.37 19.96
CA GLU A 213 -11.04 19.48 19.14
C GLU A 213 -12.23 19.82 20.03
N ASP A 214 -12.97 20.86 19.65
CA ASP A 214 -14.10 21.39 20.43
C ASP A 214 -15.41 20.63 20.20
N GLY A 215 -15.34 19.47 19.54
CA GLY A 215 -16.49 18.63 19.24
C GLY A 215 -17.47 19.24 18.22
N ARG A 216 -17.14 20.38 17.60
CA ARG A 216 -17.96 20.93 16.51
C ARG A 216 -17.85 20.08 15.27
N ASP A 217 -18.96 19.96 14.56
CA ASP A 217 -19.00 19.34 13.25
C ASP A 217 -18.07 20.07 12.28
N ALA A 218 -17.48 19.31 11.35
CA ALA A 218 -16.75 19.90 10.25
C ALA A 218 -17.67 20.81 9.42
N ALA A 219 -17.11 21.90 8.88
CA ALA A 219 -17.88 22.83 8.06
C ALA A 219 -18.46 22.16 6.79
N GLU A 220 -17.82 21.10 6.31
CA GLU A 220 -18.29 20.32 5.18
C GLU A 220 -18.81 18.95 5.63
N LYS A 221 -19.93 18.53 5.04
CA LYS A 221 -20.47 17.19 5.18
C LYS A 221 -19.69 16.20 4.32
N ILE A 222 -18.47 15.87 4.73
CA ILE A 222 -17.52 15.02 3.99
C ILE A 222 -17.35 13.66 4.66
N CYS A 223 -17.26 12.59 3.88
CA CYS A 223 -17.04 11.24 4.39
C CYS A 223 -15.60 10.78 4.07
N PHE A 224 -14.73 10.80 5.09
CA PHE A 224 -13.38 10.22 5.00
C PHE A 224 -13.39 8.68 5.03
N GLY A 225 -14.54 8.05 5.25
CA GLY A 225 -14.72 6.61 5.12
C GLY A 225 -14.33 6.10 3.72
N THR A 226 -14.55 6.90 2.67
CA THR A 226 -14.15 6.54 1.30
C THR A 226 -12.64 6.47 1.08
N ILE A 227 -11.82 7.10 1.95
CA ILE A 227 -10.36 6.96 1.91
C ILE A 227 -9.93 5.57 2.41
N ILE A 228 -10.61 5.06 3.43
CA ILE A 228 -10.22 3.80 4.09
C ILE A 228 -10.94 2.57 3.52
N SER A 229 -11.99 2.78 2.73
CA SER A 229 -12.71 1.71 2.05
C SER A 229 -13.29 2.18 0.73
N ARG A 230 -13.09 1.36 -0.31
CA ARG A 230 -13.68 1.60 -1.63
C ARG A 230 -15.20 1.45 -1.65
N GLN A 231 -15.76 0.54 -0.85
CA GLN A 231 -17.16 0.10 -0.97
C GLN A 231 -18.03 0.48 0.24
N GLN A 232 -17.52 0.38 1.47
CA GLN A 232 -18.38 0.36 2.67
C GLN A 232 -19.07 1.69 2.98
N TYR A 233 -18.60 2.80 2.41
CA TYR A 233 -19.15 4.15 2.64
C TYR A 233 -19.81 4.76 1.38
N LEU A 234 -20.10 3.94 0.35
CA LEU A 234 -20.81 4.43 -0.83
C LEU A 234 -22.24 4.89 -0.47
N PHE A 235 -22.91 4.21 0.47
CA PHE A 235 -24.24 4.61 0.91
C PHE A 235 -24.25 6.04 1.51
N ASP A 236 -23.21 6.39 2.26
CA ASP A 236 -23.03 7.72 2.84
C ASP A 236 -22.97 8.81 1.74
N VAL A 237 -22.24 8.51 0.66
CA VAL A 237 -22.09 9.45 -0.48
C VAL A 237 -23.35 9.49 -1.32
N ASP A 238 -23.89 8.33 -1.72
CA ASP A 238 -24.96 8.20 -2.70
C ASP A 238 -26.34 8.57 -2.12
N HIS A 239 -26.55 8.34 -0.82
CA HIS A 239 -27.87 8.47 -0.20
C HIS A 239 -27.91 9.45 0.98
N TRP A 240 -26.82 9.60 1.74
CA TRP A 240 -26.79 10.54 2.88
C TRP A 240 -26.25 11.92 2.52
N GLY A 241 -25.85 12.12 1.27
CA GLY A 241 -25.39 13.42 0.75
C GLY A 241 -24.05 13.87 1.33
N TYR A 242 -23.19 12.91 1.72
CA TYR A 242 -21.81 13.23 2.06
C TYR A 242 -20.97 13.43 0.80
N LYS A 243 -20.02 14.36 0.85
CA LYS A 243 -18.98 14.49 -0.18
C LYS A 243 -17.99 13.33 -0.06
N ASP A 244 -17.57 12.78 -1.19
CA ASP A 244 -16.50 11.78 -1.25
C ASP A 244 -15.13 12.44 -0.99
N ALA A 245 -14.43 12.00 0.06
CA ALA A 245 -13.13 12.56 0.42
C ALA A 245 -11.99 12.27 -0.56
N ARG A 246 -12.18 11.32 -1.50
CA ARG A 246 -11.21 11.02 -2.56
C ARG A 246 -11.20 12.08 -3.66
N LEU A 247 -12.31 12.79 -3.84
CA LEU A 247 -12.51 13.72 -4.94
C LEU A 247 -11.67 15.01 -4.74
N LYS A 248 -11.07 15.50 -5.83
CA LYS A 248 -10.42 16.83 -5.84
C LYS A 248 -11.41 17.95 -5.47
N PRO A 249 -10.99 19.00 -4.73
CA PRO A 249 -9.62 19.30 -4.31
C PRO A 249 -9.19 18.66 -2.97
N THR A 250 -10.09 17.98 -2.24
CA THR A 250 -9.76 17.41 -0.93
C THR A 250 -8.87 16.18 -1.04
N GLY A 251 -9.17 15.30 -1.99
CA GLY A 251 -8.37 14.15 -2.36
C GLY A 251 -7.69 14.32 -3.72
N ASN A 252 -7.16 13.22 -4.25
CA ASN A 252 -6.33 13.23 -5.45
C ASN A 252 -7.03 12.67 -6.70
N MET A 253 -8.26 12.17 -6.58
CA MET A 253 -8.98 11.50 -7.65
C MET A 253 -9.96 12.43 -8.38
N SER A 254 -10.12 12.24 -9.68
CA SER A 254 -11.24 12.81 -10.43
C SER A 254 -12.53 12.01 -10.21
N ALA A 255 -13.67 12.57 -10.62
CA ALA A 255 -14.94 11.83 -10.60
C ALA A 255 -14.90 10.59 -11.50
N GLU A 256 -14.17 10.65 -12.62
CA GLU A 256 -13.96 9.52 -13.53
C GLU A 256 -13.12 8.43 -12.88
N ASP A 257 -12.01 8.79 -12.22
CA ASP A 257 -11.20 7.84 -11.47
C ASP A 257 -12.03 7.14 -10.38
N ILE A 258 -12.87 7.89 -9.66
CA ILE A 258 -13.75 7.33 -8.62
C ILE A 258 -14.79 6.40 -9.22
N ALA A 259 -15.43 6.76 -10.34
CA ALA A 259 -16.42 5.92 -11.00
C ALA A 259 -15.78 4.62 -11.53
N HIS A 260 -14.63 4.72 -12.20
CA HIS A 260 -13.88 3.58 -12.72
C HIS A 260 -13.38 2.68 -11.59
N TRP A 261 -12.81 3.27 -10.53
CA TRP A 261 -12.43 2.50 -9.34
C TRP A 261 -13.65 1.86 -8.71
N THR A 262 -14.77 2.56 -8.50
CA THR A 262 -15.97 1.97 -7.89
C THR A 262 -16.55 0.82 -8.73
N ALA A 263 -16.55 0.92 -10.06
CA ALA A 263 -17.05 -0.12 -10.95
C ALA A 263 -16.31 -1.46 -10.79
N GLY A 264 -15.01 -1.44 -10.49
CA GLY A 264 -14.24 -2.68 -10.29
C GLY A 264 -14.61 -3.47 -9.03
N ILE A 265 -15.44 -2.95 -8.12
CA ILE A 265 -16.00 -3.74 -7.00
C ILE A 265 -16.72 -4.98 -7.54
N ALA A 266 -17.41 -4.88 -8.68
CA ALA A 266 -18.11 -6.01 -9.29
C ALA A 266 -17.17 -7.13 -9.75
N GLN A 267 -15.91 -6.80 -10.04
CA GLN A 267 -14.89 -7.78 -10.45
C GLN A 267 -14.27 -8.46 -9.23
N ASP A 268 -14.08 -7.72 -8.14
CA ASP A 268 -13.50 -8.22 -6.89
C ASP A 268 -14.52 -9.01 -6.03
N GLY A 269 -15.80 -8.64 -6.08
CA GLY A 269 -16.89 -9.15 -5.24
C GLY A 269 -17.45 -10.52 -5.63
N SER A 270 -16.74 -11.31 -6.43
CA SER A 270 -17.12 -12.70 -6.81
C SER A 270 -16.21 -13.78 -6.22
N LYS A 271 -15.37 -13.45 -5.24
CA LYS A 271 -14.52 -14.41 -4.50
C LYS A 271 -15.07 -14.76 -3.13
#